data_AF-A0A7Y7URF2-F1
#
_entry.id   AF-A0A7Y7URF2-F1
#
_cell.length_a   1.000
_cell.length_b   1.000
_cell.length_c   1.000
_cell.angle_alpha   90.00
_cell.angle_beta   90.00
_cell.angle_gamma   90.00
#
_symmetry.space_group_name_H-M   'P 1'
#
loop_
_entity.id
_entity.type
_entity.pdbx_description
1 polymer ?
#
loop_
_entity_poly.entity_id
_entity_poly.type
_entity_poly.pdbx_seq_one_letter_code
_entity_poly.pdbx_strand_id
1 'polypeptide(L)'
;MKRLGLIAALVALLAPELATAQRACITAPEAEAMTLVAMPDILRETGRVCAARLPANSLIRGGGSLISKYEGAADQAWPAARAAIVKLSDPAIDTLLQSDYARPLLTSLLVPFIVGRIGLEDCGTIDRLVTQLAPLPPRNMAGVVVTALQYLKTEKARGRQVAVPDLPLCTNGN
;
A
#
# COMPACT_ATOMS: atom_id res chain seq x y z
N MET A 1 45.81 -59.82 18.50
CA MET A 1 45.61 -59.16 17.20
C MET A 1 44.13 -58.84 17.00
N LYS A 2 43.80 -57.54 17.00
CA LYS A 2 42.85 -56.87 16.09
C LYS A 2 41.40 -57.39 16.02
N ARG A 3 40.47 -56.71 16.69
CA ARG A 3 39.17 -56.30 16.11
C ARG A 3 38.79 -54.92 16.65
N LEU A 4 38.95 -53.92 15.78
CA LEU A 4 38.63 -52.51 16.01
C LEU A 4 37.12 -52.33 16.18
N GLY A 5 36.76 -51.47 17.13
CA GLY A 5 35.40 -50.97 17.32
C GLY A 5 34.95 -50.05 16.19
N LEU A 6 33.65 -50.07 15.92
CA LEU A 6 32.98 -49.16 15.00
C LEU A 6 32.00 -48.33 15.84
N ILE A 7 32.43 -47.15 16.29
CA ILE A 7 31.53 -46.11 16.80
C ILE A 7 31.29 -45.17 15.64
N ALA A 8 30.17 -45.35 14.94
CA ALA A 8 29.73 -44.43 13.91
C ALA A 8 29.19 -43.16 14.58
N ALA A 9 29.94 -42.06 14.46
CA ALA A 9 29.58 -40.75 14.96
C ALA A 9 28.37 -40.20 14.18
N LEU A 10 27.21 -40.15 14.85
CA LEU A 10 26.04 -39.42 14.40
C LEU A 10 26.27 -37.92 14.71
N VAL A 11 27.01 -37.22 13.85
CA VAL A 11 27.16 -35.76 13.97
C VAL A 11 25.89 -35.14 13.41
N ALA A 12 25.00 -34.77 14.34
CA ALA A 12 23.78 -34.02 14.08
C ALA A 12 24.10 -32.72 13.32
N LEU A 13 23.48 -32.56 12.14
CA LEU A 13 23.36 -31.27 11.48
C LEU A 13 22.44 -30.39 12.34
N LEU A 14 23.04 -29.61 13.24
CA LEU A 14 22.42 -28.44 13.85
C LEU A 14 23.04 -27.22 13.18
N ALA A 15 22.56 -26.88 11.98
CA ALA A 15 22.77 -25.53 11.46
C ALA A 15 21.79 -24.62 12.20
N PRO A 16 22.25 -23.59 12.95
CA PRO A 16 21.35 -22.56 13.41
C PRO A 16 20.87 -21.81 12.17
N GLU A 17 19.57 -21.87 11.89
CA GLU A 17 18.95 -20.91 10.97
C GLU A 17 19.13 -19.52 11.58
N LEU A 18 20.12 -18.78 11.07
CA LEU A 18 20.22 -17.36 11.31
C LEU A 18 19.00 -16.71 10.65
N ALA A 19 17.89 -16.66 11.39
CA ALA A 19 16.77 -15.79 11.08
C ALA A 19 17.27 -14.35 11.16
N THR A 20 17.81 -13.85 10.05
CA THR A 20 18.06 -12.43 9.89
C THR A 20 16.71 -11.76 10.04
N ALA A 21 16.56 -10.91 11.07
CA ALA A 21 15.44 -10.00 11.23
C ALA A 21 15.45 -9.02 10.06
N GLN A 22 15.04 -9.48 8.89
CA GLN A 22 14.81 -8.67 7.72
C GLN A 22 13.63 -7.78 8.12
N ARG A 23 13.86 -6.47 8.22
CA ARG A 23 12.78 -5.51 8.53
C ARG A 23 11.61 -5.82 7.61
N ALA A 24 10.44 -6.07 8.19
CA ALA A 24 9.24 -6.37 7.43
C ALA A 24 9.04 -5.29 6.36
N CYS A 25 8.94 -5.71 5.10
CA CYS A 25 8.70 -4.82 3.96
C CYS A 25 7.45 -5.27 3.21
N ILE A 26 6.86 -4.34 2.48
CA ILE A 26 5.68 -4.51 1.65
C ILE A 26 6.12 -4.75 0.21
N THR A 27 5.69 -5.87 -0.36
CA THR A 27 5.90 -6.21 -1.77
C THR A 27 5.04 -5.34 -2.69
N ALA A 28 5.33 -5.33 -4.00
CA ALA A 28 4.53 -4.55 -4.94
C ALA A 28 3.04 -4.97 -4.96
N PRO A 29 2.68 -6.27 -5.02
CA PRO A 29 1.29 -6.69 -5.00
C PRO A 29 0.56 -6.31 -3.71
N GLU A 30 1.26 -6.31 -2.58
CA GLU A 30 0.72 -5.90 -1.28
C GLU A 30 0.45 -4.39 -1.24
N ALA A 31 1.39 -3.58 -1.73
CA ALA A 31 1.20 -2.13 -1.85
C ALA A 31 0.05 -1.79 -2.82
N GLU A 32 -0.11 -2.56 -3.90
CA GLU A 32 -1.23 -2.40 -4.84
C GLU A 32 -2.56 -2.69 -4.16
N ALA A 33 -2.64 -3.77 -3.38
CA ALA A 33 -3.84 -4.10 -2.62
C ALA A 33 -4.20 -3.00 -1.61
N MET A 34 -3.22 -2.48 -0.87
CA MET A 34 -3.42 -1.34 0.03
C MET A 34 -3.89 -0.09 -0.71
N THR A 35 -3.31 0.18 -1.88
CA THR A 35 -3.70 1.32 -2.74
C THR A 35 -5.14 1.19 -3.20
N LEU A 36 -5.56 0.00 -3.65
CA LEU A 36 -6.95 -0.26 -4.05
C LEU A 36 -7.93 -0.01 -2.90
N VAL A 37 -7.57 -0.45 -1.69
CA VAL A 37 -8.42 -0.29 -0.49
C VAL A 37 -8.58 1.19 -0.10
N ALA A 38 -7.52 1.98 -0.21
CA ALA A 38 -7.54 3.39 0.18
C ALA A 38 -8.21 4.31 -0.86
N MET A 39 -8.19 3.93 -2.14
CA MET A 39 -8.58 4.80 -3.25
C MET A 39 -10.01 5.36 -3.16
N PRO A 40 -11.06 4.58 -2.80
CA PRO A 40 -12.43 5.12 -2.72
C PRO A 40 -12.52 6.32 -1.78
N ASP A 41 -11.93 6.21 -0.59
CA ASP A 41 -11.97 7.26 0.42
C ASP A 41 -11.08 8.44 0.05
N ILE A 42 -9.91 8.20 -0.57
CA ILE A 42 -9.06 9.27 -1.12
C ILE A 42 -9.82 10.08 -2.17
N LEU A 43 -10.49 9.42 -3.12
CA LEU A 43 -11.26 10.09 -4.17
C LEU A 43 -12.42 10.89 -3.59
N ARG A 44 -13.17 10.31 -2.65
CA ARG A 44 -14.31 10.96 -1.98
C ARG A 44 -13.86 12.22 -1.23
N GLU A 45 -12.78 12.09 -0.46
CA GLU A 45 -12.27 13.19 0.35
C GLU A 45 -11.60 14.27 -0.50
N THR A 46 -10.92 13.89 -1.58
CA THR A 46 -10.41 14.86 -2.57
C THR A 46 -11.56 15.66 -3.20
N GLY A 47 -12.67 15.00 -3.56
CA GLY A 47 -13.88 15.67 -4.04
C GLY A 47 -14.46 16.65 -3.03
N ARG A 48 -14.45 16.30 -1.74
CA ARG A 48 -14.89 17.18 -0.66
C ARG A 48 -13.99 18.40 -0.52
N VAL A 49 -12.66 18.22 -0.48
CA VAL A 49 -11.68 19.31 -0.37
C VAL A 49 -11.76 20.25 -1.58
N CYS A 50 -11.85 19.69 -2.79
CA CYS A 50 -11.84 20.45 -4.03
C CYS A 50 -13.20 21.02 -4.45
N ALA A 51 -14.27 20.76 -3.70
CA ALA A 51 -15.63 21.14 -4.05
C ALA A 51 -15.82 22.64 -4.32
N ALA A 52 -15.11 23.50 -3.58
CA ALA A 52 -15.17 24.95 -3.72
C ALA A 52 -14.44 25.48 -4.97
N ARG A 53 -13.51 24.69 -5.55
CA ARG A 53 -12.67 25.11 -6.67
C ARG A 53 -13.13 24.52 -8.01
N LEU A 54 -13.75 23.35 -7.98
CA LEU A 54 -14.08 22.56 -9.16
C LEU A 54 -15.54 22.76 -9.64
N PRO A 55 -15.76 22.79 -10.97
CA PRO A 55 -17.10 22.72 -11.55
C PRO A 55 -17.93 21.56 -11.01
N ALA A 56 -19.26 21.71 -10.99
CA ALA A 56 -20.17 20.67 -10.50
C ALA A 56 -20.09 19.35 -11.28
N ASN A 57 -19.66 19.41 -12.55
CA ASN A 57 -19.50 18.28 -13.44
C ASN A 57 -18.07 17.69 -13.45
N SER A 58 -17.14 18.20 -12.65
CA SER A 58 -15.81 17.60 -12.50
C SER A 58 -15.92 16.17 -12.00
N LEU A 59 -15.11 15.27 -12.56
CA LEU A 59 -15.19 13.85 -12.27
C LEU A 59 -14.92 13.55 -10.79
N ILE A 60 -13.96 14.26 -10.18
CA ILE A 60 -13.65 14.09 -8.75
C ILE A 60 -14.80 14.60 -7.85
N ARG A 61 -15.54 15.64 -8.28
CA ARG A 61 -16.66 16.21 -7.50
C ARG A 61 -17.94 15.38 -7.63
N GLY A 62 -18.26 14.96 -8.85
CA GLY A 62 -19.47 14.18 -9.16
C GLY A 62 -19.27 12.67 -9.08
N GLY A 63 -18.14 12.20 -8.55
CA GLY A 63 -17.49 10.90 -8.77
C GLY A 63 -18.22 9.63 -8.36
N GLY A 64 -19.55 9.56 -8.37
CA GLY A 64 -20.31 8.34 -8.07
C GLY A 64 -19.86 7.14 -8.92
N SER A 65 -19.81 7.27 -10.25
CA SER A 65 -19.41 6.15 -11.12
C SER A 65 -17.92 5.79 -11.00
N LEU A 66 -17.06 6.77 -10.78
CA LEU A 66 -15.62 6.54 -10.56
C LEU A 66 -15.39 5.83 -9.24
N ILE A 67 -15.98 6.32 -8.15
CA ILE A 67 -15.82 5.75 -6.81
C ILE A 67 -16.39 4.33 -6.76
N SER A 68 -17.57 4.07 -7.33
CA SER A 68 -18.16 2.72 -7.36
C SER A 68 -17.28 1.71 -8.11
N LYS A 69 -16.52 2.14 -9.13
CA LYS A 69 -15.52 1.30 -9.81
C LYS A 69 -14.40 0.86 -8.85
N TYR A 70 -13.97 1.75 -7.94
CA TYR A 70 -12.95 1.44 -6.95
C TYR A 70 -13.50 0.67 -5.75
N GLU A 71 -14.75 0.86 -5.35
CA GLU A 71 -15.38 0.15 -4.22
C GLU A 71 -15.31 -1.37 -4.41
N GLY A 72 -15.74 -1.89 -5.58
CA GLY A 72 -15.69 -3.32 -5.85
C GLY A 72 -14.25 -3.88 -5.91
N ALA A 73 -13.29 -3.11 -6.41
CA ALA A 73 -11.89 -3.52 -6.44
C ALA A 73 -11.25 -3.51 -5.03
N ALA A 74 -11.66 -2.56 -4.19
CA ALA A 74 -11.21 -2.43 -2.81
C ALA A 74 -11.72 -3.60 -1.96
N ASP A 75 -12.98 -4.03 -2.15
CA ASP A 75 -13.55 -5.18 -1.45
C ASP A 75 -12.78 -6.47 -1.77
N GLN A 76 -12.45 -6.70 -3.04
CA GLN A 76 -11.65 -7.86 -3.46
C GLN A 76 -10.22 -7.81 -2.95
N ALA A 77 -9.63 -6.61 -2.85
CA ALA A 77 -8.25 -6.43 -2.40
C ALA A 77 -8.09 -6.45 -0.87
N TRP A 78 -9.18 -6.30 -0.12
CA TRP A 78 -9.13 -6.14 1.34
C TRP A 78 -8.37 -7.26 2.07
N PRO A 79 -8.58 -8.56 1.81
CA PRO A 79 -7.84 -9.61 2.51
C PRO A 79 -6.32 -9.51 2.33
N ALA A 80 -5.85 -9.19 1.12
CA ALA A 80 -4.44 -9.03 0.81
C ALA A 80 -3.86 -7.75 1.44
N ALA A 81 -4.59 -6.64 1.38
CA ALA A 81 -4.20 -5.40 2.03
C ALA A 81 -4.10 -5.56 3.56
N ARG A 82 -5.05 -6.25 4.18
CA ARG A 82 -5.06 -6.53 5.62
C ARG A 82 -3.86 -7.36 6.02
N ALA A 83 -3.53 -8.42 5.27
CA ALA A 83 -2.36 -9.24 5.52
C ALA A 83 -1.05 -8.42 5.42
N ALA A 84 -0.96 -7.50 4.46
CA ALA A 84 0.16 -6.58 4.33
C ALA A 84 0.28 -5.64 5.54
N ILE A 85 -0.83 -5.09 6.02
CA ILE A 85 -0.84 -4.19 7.18
C ILE A 85 -0.41 -4.92 8.45
N VAL A 86 -0.86 -6.16 8.65
CA VAL A 86 -0.42 -7.02 9.78
C VAL A 86 1.11 -7.17 9.79
N LYS A 87 1.77 -7.31 8.62
CA LYS A 87 3.25 -7.39 8.56
C LYS A 87 3.96 -6.15 9.11
N LEU A 88 3.34 -4.99 9.04
CA LEU A 88 3.90 -3.72 9.54
C LEU A 88 3.46 -3.39 10.97
N SER A 89 2.52 -4.16 11.51
CA SER A 89 1.83 -3.85 12.75
C SER A 89 2.49 -4.52 13.94
N ASP A 90 2.28 -3.94 15.12
CA ASP A 90 2.62 -4.62 16.37
C ASP A 90 1.64 -5.78 16.60
N PRO A 91 2.09 -6.98 17.03
CA PRO A 91 1.20 -8.09 17.34
C PRO A 91 0.05 -7.73 18.30
N ALA A 92 0.23 -6.72 19.16
CA ALA A 92 -0.81 -6.23 20.06
C ALA A 92 -2.07 -5.69 19.36
N ILE A 93 -1.98 -5.32 18.08
CA ILE A 93 -3.13 -4.79 17.31
C ILE A 93 -3.70 -5.78 16.29
N ASP A 94 -3.19 -7.01 16.21
CA ASP A 94 -3.65 -8.02 15.24
C ASP A 94 -5.14 -8.38 15.43
N THR A 95 -5.60 -8.44 16.67
CA THR A 95 -7.01 -8.73 17.00
C THR A 95 -7.94 -7.63 16.49
N LEU A 96 -7.49 -6.36 16.57
CA LEU A 96 -8.21 -5.22 16.02
C LEU A 96 -8.25 -5.28 14.49
N LEU A 97 -7.13 -5.66 13.86
CA LEU A 97 -7.03 -5.80 12.41
C LEU A 97 -7.87 -6.95 11.84
N GLN A 98 -8.21 -7.94 12.66
CA GLN A 98 -9.10 -9.04 12.27
C GLN A 98 -10.58 -8.67 12.30
N SER A 99 -10.95 -7.56 12.97
CA SER A 99 -12.33 -7.10 13.06
C SER A 99 -12.84 -6.49 11.75
N ASP A 100 -14.17 -6.47 11.59
CA ASP A 100 -14.82 -5.78 10.46
C ASP A 100 -14.61 -4.26 10.48
N TYR A 101 -14.19 -3.71 11.62
CA TYR A 101 -13.88 -2.28 11.78
C TYR A 101 -12.46 -1.91 11.35
N ALA A 102 -11.60 -2.89 11.07
CA ALA A 102 -10.21 -2.64 10.72
C ALA A 102 -10.08 -1.72 9.50
N ARG A 103 -10.79 -2.02 8.42
CA ARG A 103 -10.75 -1.21 7.19
C ARG A 103 -11.17 0.24 7.40
N PRO A 104 -12.39 0.55 7.91
CA PRO A 104 -12.81 1.93 8.11
C PRO A 104 -11.92 2.67 9.12
N LEU A 105 -11.43 1.99 10.16
CA LEU A 105 -10.47 2.59 11.09
C LEU A 105 -9.18 3.00 10.37
N LEU A 106 -8.60 2.10 9.58
CA LEU A 106 -7.36 2.37 8.84
C LEU A 106 -7.53 3.51 7.84
N THR A 107 -8.62 3.52 7.06
CA THR A 107 -8.84 4.59 6.09
C THR A 107 -9.10 5.93 6.79
N SER A 108 -9.78 5.94 7.94
CA SER A 108 -9.98 7.16 8.74
C SER A 108 -8.68 7.80 9.25
N LEU A 109 -7.63 7.00 9.47
CA LEU A 109 -6.31 7.48 9.90
C LEU A 109 -5.45 7.89 8.71
N LEU A 110 -5.47 7.12 7.62
CA LEU A 110 -4.57 7.31 6.48
C LEU A 110 -5.03 8.42 5.54
N VAL A 111 -6.32 8.48 5.24
CA VAL A 111 -6.87 9.37 4.20
C VAL A 111 -6.64 10.85 4.54
N PRO A 112 -6.89 11.32 5.78
CA PRO A 112 -6.60 12.71 6.15
C PRO A 112 -5.13 13.09 6.00
N PHE A 113 -4.21 12.16 6.26
CA PHE A 113 -2.77 12.41 6.09
C PHE A 113 -2.38 12.61 4.62
N ILE A 114 -3.05 11.90 3.71
CA ILE A 114 -2.83 12.01 2.26
C ILE A 114 -3.51 13.27 1.74
N VAL A 115 -4.82 13.41 1.97
CA VAL A 115 -5.64 14.46 1.36
C VAL A 115 -5.43 15.82 2.03
N GLY A 116 -5.04 15.85 3.31
CA GLY A 116 -4.69 17.08 4.02
C GLY A 116 -3.47 17.82 3.45
N ARG A 117 -2.73 17.20 2.50
CA ARG A 117 -1.62 17.81 1.76
C ARG A 117 -2.07 18.52 0.47
N ILE A 118 -3.32 18.35 0.06
CA ILE A 118 -3.84 18.89 -1.19
C ILE A 118 -4.20 20.36 -0.99
N GLY A 119 -3.49 21.25 -1.70
CA GLY A 119 -3.85 22.66 -1.80
C GLY A 119 -5.06 22.86 -2.70
N LEU A 120 -5.85 23.92 -2.45
CA LEU A 120 -6.97 24.27 -3.33
C LEU A 120 -6.50 24.63 -4.74
N GLU A 121 -5.28 25.13 -4.88
CA GLU A 121 -4.59 25.42 -6.13
C GLU A 121 -4.34 24.16 -6.98
N ASP A 122 -4.16 23.00 -6.35
CA ASP A 122 -3.84 21.74 -7.03
C ASP A 122 -5.07 21.05 -7.62
N CYS A 123 -6.26 21.40 -7.13
CA CYS A 123 -7.52 20.73 -7.46
C CYS A 123 -7.78 20.61 -8.97
N GLY A 124 -7.45 21.65 -9.75
CA GLY A 124 -7.62 21.60 -11.21
C GLY A 124 -6.67 20.61 -11.90
N THR A 125 -5.44 20.49 -11.40
CA THR A 125 -4.45 19.52 -11.88
C THR A 125 -4.88 18.10 -11.50
N ILE A 126 -5.36 17.91 -10.27
CA ILE A 126 -5.82 16.63 -9.76
C ILE A 126 -7.05 16.14 -10.53
N ASP A 127 -8.05 16.98 -10.77
CA ASP A 127 -9.25 16.62 -11.56
C ASP A 127 -8.89 16.22 -13.00
N ARG A 128 -7.95 16.94 -13.62
CA ARG A 128 -7.44 16.58 -14.95
C ARG A 128 -6.74 15.24 -14.93
N LEU A 129 -5.84 15.01 -13.98
CA LEU A 129 -5.10 13.76 -13.83
C LEU A 129 -6.05 12.57 -13.64
N VAL A 130 -7.02 12.70 -12.72
CA VAL A 130 -8.01 11.65 -12.46
C VAL A 130 -8.87 11.40 -13.70
N THR A 131 -9.28 12.44 -14.42
CA THR A 131 -10.04 12.30 -15.67
C THR A 131 -9.25 11.53 -16.73
N GLN A 132 -7.96 11.81 -16.88
CA GLN A 132 -7.08 11.11 -17.82
C GLN A 132 -6.88 9.64 -17.44
N LEU A 133 -6.83 9.34 -16.14
CA LEU A 133 -6.60 7.99 -15.62
C LEU A 133 -7.89 7.18 -15.41
N ALA A 134 -9.06 7.82 -15.42
CA ALA A 134 -10.36 7.19 -15.19
C ALA A 134 -10.66 5.96 -16.08
N PRO A 135 -10.24 5.91 -17.36
CA PRO A 135 -10.46 4.72 -18.19
C PRO A 135 -9.73 3.48 -17.67
N LEU A 136 -8.58 3.62 -17.01
CA LEU A 136 -7.78 2.49 -16.56
C LEU A 136 -8.55 1.63 -15.54
N PRO A 137 -8.47 0.29 -15.62
CA PRO A 137 -8.95 -0.58 -14.56
C PRO A 137 -8.32 -0.23 -13.21
N PRO A 138 -9.02 -0.40 -12.07
CA PRO A 138 -8.49 -0.01 -10.76
C PRO A 138 -7.15 -0.68 -10.44
N ARG A 139 -7.00 -1.96 -10.79
CA ARG A 139 -5.75 -2.72 -10.59
C ARG A 139 -4.58 -2.10 -11.35
N ASN A 140 -4.80 -1.67 -12.60
CA ASN A 140 -3.76 -1.03 -13.40
C ASN A 140 -3.39 0.35 -12.81
N MET A 141 -4.37 1.10 -12.32
CA MET A 141 -4.11 2.37 -11.63
C MET A 141 -3.29 2.15 -10.35
N ALA A 142 -3.62 1.13 -9.55
CA ALA A 142 -2.83 0.77 -8.37
C ALA A 142 -1.38 0.43 -8.73
N GLY A 143 -1.16 -0.35 -9.80
CA GLY A 143 0.18 -0.64 -10.32
C GLY A 143 0.95 0.62 -10.74
N VAL A 144 0.30 1.58 -11.40
CA VAL A 144 0.90 2.87 -11.77
C VAL A 144 1.33 3.65 -10.52
N VAL A 145 0.47 3.75 -9.50
CA VAL A 145 0.77 4.43 -8.24
C VAL A 145 1.94 3.77 -7.53
N VAL A 146 1.93 2.45 -7.37
CA VAL A 146 3.00 1.72 -6.68
C VAL A 146 4.32 1.81 -7.42
N THR A 147 4.32 1.71 -8.74
CA THR A 147 5.51 1.89 -9.57
C THR A 147 6.09 3.29 -9.41
N ALA A 148 5.24 4.33 -9.42
CA ALA A 148 5.68 5.69 -9.18
C ALA A 148 6.30 5.86 -7.78
N LEU A 149 5.69 5.28 -6.74
CA LEU A 149 6.23 5.31 -5.37
C LEU A 149 7.59 4.60 -5.26
N GLN A 150 7.75 3.45 -5.90
CA GLN A 150 9.03 2.73 -5.94
C GLN A 150 10.12 3.53 -6.66
N TYR A 151 9.77 4.16 -7.79
CA TYR A 151 10.68 5.05 -8.51
C TYR A 151 11.10 6.23 -7.63
N LEU A 152 10.15 6.95 -7.03
CA LEU A 152 10.43 8.10 -6.17
C LEU A 152 11.27 7.71 -4.94
N LYS A 153 11.01 6.54 -4.33
CA LYS A 153 11.84 5.99 -3.25
C LYS A 153 13.28 5.75 -3.70
N THR A 154 13.46 5.19 -4.89
CA THR A 154 14.78 4.95 -5.49
C THR A 154 15.52 6.26 -5.74
N GLU A 155 14.83 7.27 -6.25
CA GLU A 155 15.40 8.61 -6.49
C GLU A 155 15.80 9.31 -5.18
N LYS A 156 14.98 9.20 -4.14
CA LYS A 156 15.32 9.67 -2.79
C LYS A 156 16.56 8.96 -2.23
N ALA A 157 16.67 7.64 -2.42
CA ALA A 157 17.84 6.86 -2.00
C ALA A 157 19.13 7.26 -2.76
N ARG A 158 19.00 7.79 -3.98
CA ARG A 158 20.09 8.38 -4.76
C ARG A 158 20.45 9.81 -4.34
N GLY A 159 19.84 10.34 -3.28
CA GLY A 159 20.08 11.68 -2.75
C GLY A 159 19.34 12.81 -3.48
N ARG A 160 18.38 12.50 -4.37
CA ARG A 160 17.54 13.54 -4.99
C ARG A 160 16.51 14.06 -3.97
N GLN A 161 16.25 15.36 -4.04
CA GLN A 161 15.22 15.98 -3.21
C GLN A 161 13.83 15.63 -3.76
N VAL A 162 13.25 14.55 -3.23
CA VAL A 162 11.93 14.06 -3.60
C VAL A 162 11.05 13.99 -2.35
N ALA A 163 9.89 14.64 -2.40
CA ALA A 163 8.89 14.62 -1.34
C ALA A 163 8.05 13.32 -1.41
N VAL A 164 8.66 12.18 -1.07
CA VAL A 164 7.96 10.90 -0.90
C VAL A 164 8.07 10.42 0.55
N PRO A 165 6.96 9.94 1.17
CA PRO A 165 7.01 9.30 2.48
C PRO A 165 8.02 8.16 2.49
N ASP A 166 8.61 7.89 3.66
CA ASP A 166 9.46 6.70 3.80
C ASP A 166 8.56 5.46 3.87
N LEU A 167 8.35 4.85 2.70
CA LEU A 167 7.48 3.68 2.57
C LEU A 167 8.32 2.41 2.74
N PRO A 168 7.87 1.44 3.56
CA PRO A 168 8.57 0.18 3.79
C PRO A 168 8.44 -0.79 2.59
N LEU A 169 8.60 -0.31 1.34
CA LEU A 169 8.55 -1.15 0.14
C LEU A 169 9.81 -2.01 0.00
N CYS A 170 9.65 -3.27 -0.39
CA CYS A 170 10.77 -4.17 -0.68
C CYS A 170 11.57 -3.69 -1.90
N THR A 171 12.91 -3.88 -1.89
CA THR A 171 13.81 -3.43 -2.97
C THR A 171 13.82 -4.36 -4.18
N ASN A 172 13.40 -5.62 -4.00
CA ASN A 172 13.31 -6.63 -5.03
C ASN A 172 11.85 -7.08 -5.08
N GLY A 173 11.07 -6.54 -6.01
CA GLY A 173 9.74 -7.06 -6.30
C GLY A 173 9.90 -8.40 -7.00
N ASN A 174 9.62 -9.49 -6.29
CA ASN A 174 9.16 -10.78 -6.79
C ASN A 174 8.55 -11.55 -5.61
#